data_AF-A0A920J6G7-F1
#
_entry.id   AF-A0A920J6G7-F1
#
_cell.length_a   1.000
_cell.length_b   1.000
_cell.length_c   1.000
_cell.angle_alpha   90.00
_cell.angle_beta   90.00
_cell.angle_gamma   90.00
#
_symmetry.space_group_name_H-M   'P 1'
#
loop_
_entity.id
_entity.type
_entity.pdbx_description
1 polymer ?
#
loop_
_entity_poly.entity_id
_entity_poly.type
_entity_poly.pdbx_seq_one_letter_code
_entity_poly.pdbx_strand_id
1 'polypeptide(L)'
;MAAVGRCKSIDDISKTSIRINNLPMVNKGSKSKSHSEKSASKAVKKKNIKIDINLGLGKKTHQVNTSDFSEDYVLINSEYRS
;
A
#
# COMPACT_ATOMS: atom_id res chain seq x y z
N MET A 1 -5.36 8.91 -2.00
CA MET A 1 -4.63 7.77 -2.61
C MET A 1 -3.66 8.34 -3.63
N ALA A 2 -2.36 8.38 -3.35
CA ALA A 2 -1.39 9.07 -4.21
C ALA A 2 -0.67 8.12 -5.18
N ALA A 3 -0.24 6.94 -4.72
CA ALA A 3 0.54 6.00 -5.54
C ALA A 3 -0.30 5.35 -6.67
N VAL A 4 -1.47 4.78 -6.34
CA VAL A 4 -2.38 4.17 -7.34
C VAL A 4 -2.90 5.22 -8.33
N GLY A 5 -3.26 6.41 -7.85
CA GLY A 5 -3.79 7.50 -8.69
C GLY A 5 -2.76 8.15 -9.63
N ARG A 6 -1.47 7.83 -9.50
CA ARG A 6 -0.43 8.31 -10.42
C ARG A 6 -0.33 7.48 -11.70
N CYS A 7 -1.03 6.34 -11.75
CA CYS A 7 -1.11 5.53 -12.95
C CYS A 7 -2.08 6.16 -13.95
N LYS A 8 -1.55 6.63 -15.09
CA LYS A 8 -2.33 7.30 -16.14
C LYS A 8 -3.38 6.41 -16.81
N SER A 9 -3.29 5.09 -16.66
CA SER A 9 -4.24 4.12 -17.24
C SER A 9 -5.38 3.74 -16.30
N ILE A 10 -5.47 4.36 -15.12
CA ILE A 10 -6.57 4.14 -14.16
C ILE A 10 -7.45 5.39 -14.18
N ASP A 11 -8.52 5.33 -14.96
CA ASP A 11 -9.45 6.47 -15.11
C ASP A 11 -10.51 6.53 -14.01
N ASP A 12 -10.80 5.40 -13.36
CA ASP A 12 -11.83 5.29 -12.32
C ASP A 12 -11.30 4.59 -11.07
N ILE A 13 -11.04 5.38 -10.03
CA ILE A 13 -10.55 4.86 -8.74
C ILE A 13 -11.68 4.36 -7.83
N SER A 14 -12.95 4.62 -8.18
CA SER A 14 -14.12 4.23 -7.39
C SER A 14 -14.31 2.71 -7.28
N LYS A 15 -13.61 1.93 -8.11
CA LYS A 15 -13.59 0.46 -8.06
C LYS A 15 -12.41 -0.09 -7.26
N THR A 16 -11.50 0.77 -6.83
CA THR A 16 -10.28 0.37 -6.13
C THR A 16 -10.57 0.02 -4.67
N SER A 17 -10.00 -1.09 -4.22
CA SER A 17 -9.97 -1.49 -2.81
C SER A 17 -8.55 -1.85 -2.38
N ILE A 18 -8.20 -1.50 -1.14
CA ILE A 18 -6.87 -1.72 -0.59
C ILE A 18 -7.01 -2.37 0.78
N ARG A 19 -6.23 -3.42 1.02
CA ARG A 19 -6.14 -4.11 2.32
C ARG A 19 -4.68 -4.21 2.76
N ILE A 20 -4.45 -4.08 4.06
CA ILE A 20 -3.14 -4.31 4.68
C ILE A 20 -3.30 -5.44 5.68
N ASN A 21 -2.58 -6.54 5.53
CA ASN A 21 -2.68 -7.72 6.39
C ASN A 21 -4.15 -8.14 6.60
N ASN A 22 -4.90 -8.22 5.50
CA ASN A 22 -6.34 -8.53 5.43
C ASN A 22 -7.28 -7.46 6.02
N LEU A 23 -6.77 -6.38 6.62
CA LEU A 23 -7.57 -5.28 7.16
C LEU A 23 -7.96 -4.29 6.04
N PRO A 24 -9.25 -3.99 5.82
CA PRO A 24 -9.69 -3.10 4.77
C PRO A 24 -9.35 -1.64 5.08
N MET A 25 -8.52 -1.01 4.24
CA MET A 25 -8.12 0.39 4.36
C MET A 25 -8.99 1.28 3.47
N VAL A 26 -9.15 0.87 2.21
CA VAL A 26 -9.92 1.60 1.19
C VAL A 26 -10.95 0.65 0.60
N ASN A 27 -12.17 1.13 0.46
CA ASN A 27 -13.25 0.45 -0.26
C ASN A 27 -13.91 1.43 -1.24
N LYS A 28 -14.10 0.98 -2.48
CA LYS A 28 -14.66 1.78 -3.57
C LYS A 28 -14.03 3.18 -3.71
N GLY A 29 -12.70 3.25 -3.69
CA GLY A 29 -11.96 4.51 -3.82
C GLY A 29 -12.03 5.45 -2.61
N SER A 30 -12.66 5.06 -1.50
CA SER A 30 -12.78 5.87 -0.28
C SER A 30 -12.32 5.11 0.96
N LYS A 31 -12.04 5.82 2.07
CA LYS A 31 -11.63 5.19 3.35
C LYS A 31 -12.72 4.21 3.80
N SER A 32 -12.32 2.99 4.17
CA SER A 32 -13.28 1.97 4.62
C SER A 32 -14.02 2.42 5.88
N LYS A 33 -15.34 2.19 5.96
CA LYS A 33 -16.13 2.51 7.16
C LYS A 33 -15.71 1.71 8.40
N SER A 34 -15.16 0.51 8.19
CA SER A 34 -14.61 -0.35 9.25
C SER A 34 -13.16 -0.02 9.60
N HIS A 35 -12.61 1.07 9.06
CA HIS A 35 -11.23 1.46 9.32
C HIS A 35 -11.07 1.99 10.75
N SER A 36 -10.12 1.41 11.47
CA SER A 36 -9.65 1.89 12.77
C SER A 36 -8.15 2.12 12.71
N GLU A 37 -7.70 3.32 13.07
CA GLU A 37 -6.27 3.65 13.06
C GLU A 37 -5.47 2.78 14.03
N LYS A 38 -6.06 2.42 15.18
CA LYS A 38 -5.43 1.52 16.16
C LYS A 38 -5.14 0.14 15.54
N SER A 39 -6.13 -0.41 14.83
CA SER A 39 -5.98 -1.70 14.13
C SER A 39 -5.02 -1.59 12.94
N ALA A 40 -5.05 -0.49 12.20
CA ALA A 40 -4.15 -0.24 11.08
C ALA A 40 -2.69 -0.12 11.54
N SER A 41 -2.43 0.63 12.61
CA SER A 41 -1.08 0.75 13.21
C SER A 41 -0.55 -0.61 13.66
N LYS A 42 -1.39 -1.41 14.33
CA LYS A 42 -1.02 -2.77 14.73
C LYS A 42 -0.75 -3.68 13.52
N ALA A 43 -1.49 -3.51 12.43
CA ALA A 43 -1.29 -4.28 11.21
C ALA A 43 0.04 -3.95 10.53
N VAL A 44 0.46 -2.68 10.50
CA VAL A 44 1.70 -2.23 9.87
C VAL A 44 2.94 -2.54 10.72
N LYS A 45 2.82 -2.62 12.05
CA LYS A 45 3.95 -2.99 12.95
C LYS A 45 4.39 -4.46 12.86
N LYS A 46 3.77 -5.28 12.02
CA LYS A 46 4.20 -6.66 11.82
C LYS A 46 5.45 -6.70 10.93
N LYS A 47 6.33 -7.66 11.21
CA LYS A 47 7.54 -7.91 10.39
C LYS A 47 7.23 -8.10 8.91
N ASN A 48 6.16 -8.84 8.61
CA ASN A 48 5.69 -9.05 7.24
C ASN A 48 4.40 -8.25 7.01
N ILE A 49 4.42 -7.42 5.97
CA ILE A 49 3.28 -6.59 5.57
C ILE A 49 2.82 -7.05 4.19
N LYS A 50 1.59 -7.55 4.11
CA LYS A 50 0.92 -7.85 2.84
C LYS A 50 0.00 -6.69 2.47
N ILE A 51 0.24 -6.07 1.32
CA ILE A 51 -0.60 -5.02 0.76
C ILE A 51 -1.33 -5.60 -0.46
N ASP A 52 -2.64 -5.77 -0.34
CA ASP A 52 -3.48 -6.22 -1.44
C ASP A 52 -4.20 -5.02 -2.06
N ILE A 53 -3.96 -4.77 -3.35
CA ILE A 53 -4.61 -3.70 -4.12
C ILE A 53 -5.43 -4.35 -5.22
N ASN A 54 -6.74 -4.18 -5.18
CA ASN A 54 -7.64 -4.62 -6.24
C ASN A 54 -8.21 -3.39 -6.95
N LEU A 55 -7.89 -3.25 -8.23
CA LEU A 55 -8.29 -2.11 -9.06
C LEU A 55 -9.71 -2.26 -9.63
N GLY A 56 -10.30 -3.46 -9.62
CA GLY A 56 -11.62 -3.71 -10.19
C GLY A 56 -11.69 -3.60 -11.73
N LEU A 57 -10.54 -3.75 -12.41
CA LEU A 57 -10.40 -3.57 -13.87
C LEU A 57 -10.36 -4.90 -14.66
N GLY A 58 -10.39 -6.05 -13.97
CA GLY A 58 -10.33 -7.36 -14.62
C GLY A 58 -9.78 -8.45 -13.70
N LYS A 59 -9.29 -9.54 -14.31
CA LYS A 59 -8.79 -10.73 -13.60
C LYS A 59 -7.26 -10.85 -13.56
N LYS A 60 -6.54 -9.95 -14.23
CA LYS A 60 -5.07 -9.96 -14.25
C LYS A 60 -4.53 -9.65 -12.85
N THR A 61 -3.50 -10.35 -12.46
CA THR A 61 -2.83 -10.20 -11.16
C THR A 61 -1.32 -10.12 -11.36
N HIS A 62 -0.66 -9.38 -10.48
CA HIS A 62 0.79 -9.29 -10.42
C HIS A 62 1.21 -9.12 -8.96
N GLN A 63 2.38 -9.64 -8.61
CA GLN A 63 2.90 -9.58 -7.25
C GLN A 63 4.34 -9.06 -7.28
N VAL A 64 4.63 -8.14 -6.38
CA VAL A 64 5.97 -7.57 -6.17
C VAL A 64 6.32 -7.67 -4.69
N ASN A 65 7.60 -7.92 -4.41
CA ASN A 65 8.16 -7.84 -3.07
C ASN A 65 8.94 -6.53 -2.95
N THR A 66 8.79 -5.83 -1.84
CA THR A 66 9.51 -4.60 -1.53
C THR A 66 9.80 -4.54 -0.04
N SER A 67 10.72 -3.67 0.37
CA SER A 67 11.02 -3.34 1.75
C SER A 67 10.55 -1.94 2.11
N ASP A 68 10.57 -1.62 3.40
CA ASP A 68 10.44 -0.27 3.91
C ASP A 68 11.69 0.58 3.59
N PHE A 69 11.55 1.89 3.79
CA PHE A 69 12.63 2.87 3.64
C PHE A 69 13.03 3.35 5.04
N SER A 70 14.10 2.77 5.58
CA SER A 70 14.57 2.99 6.94
C SER A 70 15.69 4.03 7.02
N GLU A 71 15.92 4.58 8.22
CA GLU A 71 17.07 5.47 8.48
C GLU A 71 18.40 4.75 8.22
N ASP A 72 18.51 3.47 8.59
CA ASP A 72 19.68 2.63 8.32
C ASP A 72 19.99 2.56 6.82
N TYR A 73 18.96 2.43 5.96
CA TYR A 73 19.16 2.45 4.51
C TYR A 73 19.77 3.79 4.06
N VAL A 74 19.31 4.91 4.62
CA VAL A 74 19.85 6.24 4.29
C VAL A 74 21.30 6.35 4.75
N LEU A 75 21.62 5.94 5.98
CA LEU A 75 22.97 6.01 6.54
C LEU A 75 23.96 5.18 5.71
N ILE A 76 23.64 3.90 5.46
CA ILE A 76 24.47 3.00 4.65
C ILE A 76 24.78 3.58 3.27
N ASN A 77 23.79 4.20 2.61
CA ASN A 77 23.97 4.73 1.26
C ASN A 77 24.51 6.16 1.22
N SER A 78 24.47 6.91 2.34
CA SER A 78 24.98 8.28 2.42
C SER A 78 26.50 8.34 2.47
N GLU A 79 27.15 7.33 3.06
CA GLU A 79 28.61 7.26 3.19
C GLU A 79 29.33 6.86 1.88
N TYR A 80 28.59 6.41 0.86
CA TYR A 80 29.17 5.98 -0.43
C TYR A 80 29.55 7.14 -1.37
N ARG A 81 29.18 8.38 -1.04
CA ARG A 81 29.57 9.58 -1.81
C ARG A 81 29.91 10.75 -0.88
N SER A 82 31.11 10.74 -0.33
CA SER A 82 31.89 11.97 -0.06
C SER A 82 33.14 11.95 -0.91
#